data_AF-A0A2G9TZK9-F1
#
_entry.id   AF-A0A2G9TZK9-F1
#
_cell.length_a   1.000
_cell.length_b   1.000
_cell.length_c   1.000
_cell.angle_alpha   90.00
_cell.angle_beta   90.00
_cell.angle_gamma   90.00
#
_symmetry.space_group_name_H-M   'P 1'
#
loop_
_entity.id
_entity.type
_entity.pdbx_description
1 polymer ?
#
loop_
_entity_poly.entity_id
_entity_poly.type
_entity_poly.pdbx_seq_one_letter_code
_entity_poly.pdbx_strand_id
1 'polypeptide(L)'
;MHAFAITAGADHMGMNKRKGGPKPPVFCYICGRQYGSHSIVIHEPKCLEKWHIENKKLPKNQRRSEPKRPEVVLDENGEVNVEATNEVRWDNAQNLLVQCENCGRRFA
;
A
#
# COMPACT_ATOMS: atom_id res chain seq x y z
N MET A 1 -47.29 49.36 -11.49
CA MET A 1 -46.16 50.23 -11.09
C MET A 1 -44.98 49.29 -10.83
N HIS A 2 -44.36 48.74 -11.89
CA HIS A 2 -43.11 49.23 -12.53
C HIS A 2 -42.01 49.45 -11.47
N ALA A 3 -41.09 48.48 -11.31
CA ALA A 3 -39.81 48.33 -12.04
C ALA A 3 -38.67 48.63 -11.01
N PHE A 4 -37.45 48.10 -11.00
CA PHE A 4 -36.54 47.54 -12.00
C PHE A 4 -35.62 46.50 -11.34
N ALA A 5 -35.12 45.55 -12.12
CA ALA A 5 -33.97 44.72 -11.80
C ALA A 5 -32.65 45.50 -11.93
N ILE A 6 -31.65 45.22 -11.08
CA ILE A 6 -30.23 45.32 -11.43
C ILE A 6 -29.47 44.13 -10.81
N THR A 7 -28.82 43.39 -11.69
CA THR A 7 -27.85 42.31 -11.49
C THR A 7 -26.45 42.85 -11.18
N ALA A 8 -25.74 42.27 -10.22
CA ALA A 8 -24.26 42.21 -10.12
C ALA A 8 -23.91 41.46 -8.81
N GLY A 9 -22.90 40.62 -8.69
CA GLY A 9 -21.88 40.15 -9.62
C GLY A 9 -21.28 38.88 -9.01
N ALA A 10 -20.94 37.95 -9.87
CA ALA A 10 -20.30 36.71 -9.51
C ALA A 10 -18.82 36.95 -9.23
N ASP A 11 -18.39 36.79 -7.97
CA ASP A 11 -17.00 36.52 -7.65
C ASP A 11 -16.92 35.13 -7.03
N HIS A 12 -17.10 34.12 -7.88
CA HIS A 12 -16.65 32.77 -7.58
C HIS A 12 -15.14 32.84 -7.37
N MET A 13 -14.70 32.83 -6.12
CA MET A 13 -13.30 32.53 -5.78
C MET A 13 -12.98 31.16 -6.38
N GLY A 14 -12.37 31.17 -7.55
CA GLY A 14 -11.79 30.00 -8.19
C GLY A 14 -10.65 29.49 -7.34
N MET A 15 -10.97 28.66 -6.35
CA MET A 15 -9.99 27.82 -5.67
C MET A 15 -9.42 26.87 -6.72
N ASN A 16 -8.26 27.23 -7.27
CA ASN A 16 -7.41 26.34 -8.02
C ASN A 16 -7.09 25.11 -7.16
N LYS A 17 -7.91 24.05 -7.28
CA LYS A 17 -7.62 22.74 -6.69
C LYS A 17 -6.39 22.19 -7.39
N ARG A 18 -5.21 22.47 -6.84
CA ARG A 18 -3.97 21.79 -7.19
C ARG A 18 -4.22 20.28 -7.02
N LYS A 19 -4.40 19.56 -8.12
CA LYS A 19 -4.38 18.09 -8.11
C LYS A 19 -2.95 17.67 -7.77
N GLY A 20 -2.67 17.36 -6.52
CA GLY A 20 -1.31 16.94 -6.16
C GLY A 20 -1.07 16.84 -4.66
N GLY A 21 -1.88 16.05 -3.95
CA GLY A 21 -1.44 15.49 -2.68
C GLY A 21 -0.32 14.47 -2.91
N PRO A 22 0.52 14.17 -1.89
CA PRO A 22 1.47 13.07 -1.98
C PRO A 22 0.78 11.79 -2.42
N LYS A 23 1.39 11.06 -3.36
CA LYS A 23 0.89 9.74 -3.77
C LYS A 23 0.90 8.82 -2.55
N PRO A 24 -0.13 7.96 -2.37
CA PRO A 24 -0.14 7.01 -1.26
C PRO A 24 1.08 6.09 -1.33
N PRO A 25 1.66 5.72 -0.18
CA PRO A 25 2.75 4.74 -0.14
C PRO A 25 2.25 3.37 -0.60
N VAL A 26 3.16 2.48 -0.98
CA VAL A 26 2.88 1.08 -1.25
C VAL A 26 3.65 0.22 -0.25
N PHE A 27 2.96 -0.71 0.41
CA PHE A 27 3.58 -1.65 1.32
C PHE A 27 4.25 -2.80 0.58
N CYS A 28 5.46 -3.16 0.99
CA CYS A 28 6.08 -4.41 0.59
C CYS A 28 5.33 -5.58 1.24
N TYR A 29 4.79 -6.48 0.42
CA TYR A 29 4.03 -7.64 0.89
C TYR A 29 4.87 -8.64 1.71
N ILE A 30 6.20 -8.54 1.66
CA ILE A 30 7.11 -9.45 2.39
C ILE A 30 7.51 -8.87 3.75
N CYS A 31 7.91 -7.59 3.79
CA CYS A 31 8.52 -6.98 4.97
C CYS A 31 7.72 -5.83 5.58
N GLY A 32 6.58 -5.45 4.99
CA GLY A 32 5.69 -4.43 5.54
C GLY A 32 6.24 -3.00 5.50
N ARG A 33 7.42 -2.74 4.92
CA ARG A 33 7.94 -1.37 4.78
C ARG A 33 7.23 -0.61 3.67
N GLN A 34 7.12 0.70 3.85
CA GLN A 34 6.49 1.62 2.90
C GLN A 34 7.51 2.10 1.84
N TYR A 35 7.05 2.16 0.59
CA TYR A 35 7.81 2.63 -0.56
C TYR A 35 6.94 3.51 -1.45
N GLY A 36 7.57 4.24 -2.37
CA GLY A 36 6.86 4.87 -3.49
C GLY A 36 6.56 3.84 -4.59
N SER A 37 5.59 4.14 -5.45
CA SER A 37 5.16 3.24 -6.54
C SER A 37 6.29 2.84 -7.50
N HIS A 38 7.31 3.67 -7.67
CA HIS A 38 8.48 3.34 -8.49
C HIS A 38 9.53 2.53 -7.72
N SER A 39 9.76 2.85 -6.44
CA SER A 39 10.78 2.17 -5.64
C SER A 39 10.35 0.78 -5.19
N ILE A 40 9.04 0.51 -5.05
CA ILE A 40 8.53 -0.81 -4.69
C ILE A 40 8.86 -1.88 -5.74
N VAL A 41 8.85 -1.52 -7.03
CA VAL A 41 9.17 -2.44 -8.14
C VAL A 41 10.61 -2.94 -8.06
N ILE A 42 11.52 -2.11 -7.57
CA ILE A 42 12.93 -2.45 -7.37
C ILE A 42 13.14 -3.16 -6.03
N HIS A 43 12.36 -2.78 -5.01
CA HIS A 43 12.49 -3.32 -3.67
C HIS A 43 12.00 -4.77 -3.57
N GLU A 44 10.80 -5.09 -4.07
CA GLU A 44 10.18 -6.41 -3.89
C GLU A 44 11.08 -7.58 -4.35
N PRO A 45 11.69 -7.56 -5.55
CA PRO A 45 12.59 -8.63 -5.96
C PRO A 45 13.80 -8.81 -5.04
N LYS A 46 14.42 -7.69 -4.60
CA LYS A 46 15.56 -7.72 -3.67
C LYS A 46 15.15 -8.22 -2.28
N CYS A 47 13.93 -7.87 -1.84
CA CYS A 47 13.39 -8.33 -0.58
C CYS A 47 13.14 -9.84 -0.60
N LEU A 48 12.60 -10.36 -1.71
CA LEU A 48 12.37 -11.78 -1.93
C LEU A 48 13.69 -12.57 -2.00
N GLU A 49 14.70 -12.04 -2.68
CA GLU A 49 16.05 -12.62 -2.71
C GLU A 49 16.63 -12.76 -1.30
N LYS A 50 16.57 -11.68 -0.50
CA LYS A 50 17.01 -11.72 0.90
C LYS A 50 16.21 -12.75 1.71
N TRP A 51 14.89 -12.81 1.52
CA TRP A 51 14.04 -13.79 2.17
C TRP A 51 14.49 -15.22 1.84
N HIS A 52 14.81 -15.52 0.58
CA HIS A 52 15.32 -16.83 0.18
C HIS A 52 16.65 -17.19 0.84
N ILE A 53 17.56 -16.23 0.93
CA ILE A 53 18.87 -16.44 1.57
C ILE A 53 18.66 -16.79 3.04
N GLU A 54 17.86 -16.02 3.77
CA GLU A 54 17.58 -16.30 5.19
C GLU A 54 16.81 -17.62 5.38
N ASN A 55 15.82 -17.89 4.53
CA ASN A 55 15.06 -19.13 4.61
C ASN A 55 15.91 -20.37 4.31
N LYS A 56 16.90 -20.27 3.40
CA LYS A 56 17.83 -21.38 3.08
C LYS A 56 18.78 -21.69 4.23
N LYS A 57 19.13 -20.70 5.08
CA LYS A 57 19.96 -20.90 6.28
C LYS A 57 19.26 -21.72 7.36
N LEU A 58 17.92 -21.78 7.34
CA LEU A 58 17.16 -22.56 8.30
C LEU A 58 17.26 -24.07 8.01
N PRO A 59 17.21 -24.92 9.07
CA PRO A 59 16.97 -26.35 8.94
C PRO A 59 15.76 -26.64 8.04
N LYS A 60 15.81 -27.73 7.24
CA LYS A 60 14.78 -28.03 6.23
C LYS A 60 13.35 -28.00 6.78
N ASN A 61 13.15 -28.47 8.00
CA ASN A 61 11.86 -28.51 8.72
C ASN A 61 11.41 -27.14 9.26
N GLN A 62 12.29 -26.14 9.33
CA GLN A 62 11.97 -24.78 9.76
C GLN A 62 11.86 -23.80 8.58
N ARG A 63 12.16 -24.26 7.35
CA ARG A 63 12.01 -23.45 6.15
C ARG A 63 10.53 -23.20 5.89
N ARG A 64 10.20 -21.96 5.56
CA ARG A 64 8.85 -21.51 5.25
C ARG A 64 8.60 -21.56 3.75
N SER A 65 7.33 -21.59 3.36
CA SER A 65 6.91 -21.43 1.97
C SER A 65 7.19 -20.02 1.48
N GLU A 66 7.46 -19.88 0.19
CA GLU A 66 7.70 -18.58 -0.44
C GLU A 66 6.51 -17.62 -0.25
N PRO A 67 6.76 -16.35 0.12
CA PRO A 67 5.74 -15.30 0.13
C PRO A 67 5.10 -15.15 -1.24
N LYS A 68 3.77 -15.21 -1.29
CA LYS A 68 3.03 -14.95 -2.54
C LYS A 68 2.62 -13.49 -2.59
N ARG A 69 2.88 -12.84 -3.72
CA ARG A 69 2.37 -11.48 -3.97
C ARG A 69 0.83 -11.55 -4.01
N PRO A 70 0.13 -10.76 -3.17
CA PRO A 70 -1.32 -10.71 -3.21
C PRO A 70 -1.83 -10.07 -4.50
N GLU A 71 -3.05 -10.43 -4.88
CA GLU A 71 -3.76 -9.83 -6.01
C GLU A 71 -4.14 -8.37 -5.73
N VAL A 72 -4.37 -7.62 -6.80
CA VAL A 72 -4.89 -6.25 -6.70
C VAL A 72 -6.39 -6.31 -6.38
N VAL A 73 -6.85 -5.44 -5.49
CA VAL A 73 -8.27 -5.30 -5.18
C VAL A 73 -8.88 -4.33 -6.17
N LEU A 74 -9.95 -4.74 -6.84
CA LEU A 74 -10.73 -3.89 -7.73
C LEU A 74 -11.94 -3.32 -6.98
N ASP A 75 -12.35 -2.11 -7.32
CA ASP A 75 -13.60 -1.52 -6.84
C ASP A 75 -14.82 -2.00 -7.65
N GLU A 76 -16.00 -1.46 -7.33
CA GLU A 76 -17.27 -1.78 -8.02
C GLU A 76 -17.26 -1.45 -9.52
N ASN A 77 -16.37 -0.56 -9.96
CA ASN A 77 -16.21 -0.16 -11.36
C ASN A 77 -15.14 -0.99 -12.09
N GLY A 78 -14.48 -1.92 -11.39
CA GLY A 78 -13.36 -2.69 -11.91
C GLY A 78 -12.04 -1.91 -11.95
N GLU A 79 -11.96 -0.74 -11.33
CA GLU A 79 -10.72 0.04 -11.21
C GLU A 79 -9.91 -0.44 -10.00
N VAL A 80 -8.58 -0.23 -10.03
CA VAL A 80 -7.73 -0.65 -8.90
C VAL A 80 -7.99 0.22 -7.68
N ASN A 81 -8.52 -0.40 -6.62
CA ASN A 81 -8.63 0.20 -5.31
C ASN A 81 -7.24 0.15 -4.63
N VAL A 82 -6.51 1.26 -4.72
CA VAL A 82 -5.13 1.38 -4.20
C VAL A 82 -5.07 1.17 -2.68
N GLU A 83 -6.06 1.69 -1.95
CA GLU A 83 -6.10 1.59 -0.49
C GLU A 83 -6.35 0.15 -0.04
N ALA A 84 -7.40 -0.48 -0.56
CA ALA A 84 -7.69 -1.88 -0.25
C ALA A 84 -6.55 -2.82 -0.71
N THR A 85 -5.93 -2.54 -1.86
CA THR A 85 -4.74 -3.30 -2.30
C THR A 85 -3.57 -3.14 -1.32
N ASN A 86 -3.37 -1.95 -0.77
CA ASN A 86 -2.35 -1.70 0.23
C ASN A 86 -2.61 -2.41 1.56
N GLU A 87 -3.87 -2.48 2.00
CA GLU A 87 -4.26 -3.24 3.18
C GLU A 87 -3.95 -4.73 3.02
N VAL A 88 -4.34 -5.33 1.88
CA VAL A 88 -4.04 -6.74 1.60
C VAL A 88 -2.52 -6.99 1.57
N ARG A 89 -1.73 -6.06 1.00
CA ARG A 89 -0.25 -6.13 1.03
C ARG A 89 0.29 -6.04 2.45
N TRP A 90 -0.25 -5.15 3.27
CA TRP A 90 0.15 -5.02 4.67
C TRP A 90 -0.16 -6.29 5.47
N ASP A 91 -1.38 -6.82 5.35
CA ASP A 91 -1.80 -8.03 6.05
C ASP A 91 -0.98 -9.25 5.65
N ASN A 92 -0.62 -9.38 4.36
CA ASN A 92 0.30 -10.41 3.89
C ASN A 92 1.64 -10.33 4.63
N ALA A 93 2.21 -9.13 4.74
CA ALA A 93 3.47 -8.93 5.45
C ALA A 93 3.36 -9.26 6.94
N GLN A 94 2.28 -8.83 7.60
CA GLN A 94 2.03 -9.15 9.02
C GLN A 94 1.93 -10.65 9.27
N ASN A 95 1.31 -11.38 8.35
CA ASN A 95 1.18 -12.84 8.44
C ASN A 95 2.52 -13.58 8.26
N LEU A 96 3.47 -12.98 7.54
CA LEU A 96 4.82 -13.52 7.36
C LEU A 96 5.76 -13.26 8.54
N LEU A 97 5.37 -12.45 9.53
CA LEU A 97 6.21 -12.19 10.70
C LEU A 97 6.23 -13.42 11.62
N VAL A 98 7.45 -13.89 11.93
CA VAL A 98 7.69 -14.98 12.87
C VAL A 98 7.34 -14.50 14.28
N GLN A 99 6.51 -15.28 14.97
CA GLN A 99 6.17 -15.03 16.36
C GLN A 99 7.28 -15.55 17.29
N CYS A 100 7.64 -14.78 18.31
CA CYS A 100 8.53 -15.23 19.37
C CYS A 100 7.84 -16.28 20.22
N GLU A 101 8.42 -17.47 20.35
CA GLU A 101 7.87 -18.55 21.18
C GLU A 101 7.89 -18.24 22.68
N ASN A 102 8.78 -17.35 23.13
CA ASN A 102 8.90 -17.01 24.55
C ASN A 102 7.92 -15.91 25.01
N CYS A 103 7.61 -14.93 24.16
CA CYS A 103 6.77 -13.77 24.56
C CYS A 103 5.62 -13.45 23.60
N GLY A 104 5.43 -14.23 22.54
CA GLY A 104 4.31 -14.05 21.59
C GLY A 104 4.40 -12.83 20.69
N ARG A 105 5.43 -11.97 20.82
CA ARG A 105 5.60 -10.78 19.96
C ARG A 105 5.99 -11.17 18.53
N ARG A 106 5.45 -10.45 17.55
CA ARG A 106 5.86 -10.49 16.14
C ARG A 106 6.82 -9.33 15.88
N PHE A 107 7.91 -9.57 15.17
CA PHE A 107 8.90 -8.53 14.85
C PHE A 107 8.76 -8.16 13.38
N ALA A 108 8.44 -6.89 13.10
CA ALA A 108 8.39 -6.31 11.76
C ALA A 108 9.78 -5.87 11.27
#